data_AF-A0A6S5C2G5-F1
#
_entry.id   AF-A0A6S5C2G5-F1
#
_cell.length_a   1.000
_cell.length_b   1.000
_cell.length_c   1.000
_cell.angle_alpha   90.00
_cell.angle_beta   90.00
_cell.angle_gamma   90.00
#
_symmetry.space_group_name_H-M   'P 1'
#
loop_
_entity.id
_entity.type
_entity.pdbx_description
1 polymer ?
#
loop_
_entity_poly.entity_id
_entity_poly.type
_entity_poly.pdbx_seq_one_letter_code
_entity_poly.pdbx_strand_id
1 'polypeptide(L)' 'MRGWLSWLFDYVTDFSYQGLAQDAELCKELDFNFLDGEHTMLGWGPLRLAEARELFDIWQSNFIACCRLECFSVTVAGD' A
#
# COMPACT_ATOMS: atom_id res chain seq x y z
N MET A 1 -10.02 1.44 -26.42
CA MET A 1 -9.62 0.02 -26.53
C MET A 1 -8.26 -0.11 -25.85
N ARG A 2 -8.21 -0.62 -24.60
CA ARG A 2 -6.94 -0.92 -23.90
C ARG A 2 -6.51 -2.32 -24.33
N GLY A 3 -5.29 -2.48 -24.81
CA GLY A 3 -4.76 -3.76 -25.29
C GLY A 3 -4.59 -4.76 -24.14
N TRP A 4 -4.97 -6.02 -24.38
CA TRP A 4 -5.01 -7.13 -23.42
C TRP A 4 -3.63 -7.65 -22.95
N LEU A 5 -2.60 -6.80 -22.94
CA LEU A 5 -1.20 -7.20 -22.67
C LEU A 5 -0.45 -6.30 -21.66
N SER A 6 -1.12 -5.36 -20.99
CA SER A 6 -0.46 -4.50 -19.99
C SER A 6 -0.53 -5.12 -18.60
N TRP A 7 0.58 -5.05 -17.85
CA TRP A 7 0.58 -5.30 -16.41
C TRP A 7 -0.31 -4.27 -15.69
N LEU A 8 -1.14 -4.77 -14.80
CA LEU A 8 -1.99 -3.98 -13.91
C LEU A 8 -1.54 -4.24 -12.47
N PHE A 9 -1.72 -3.24 -11.62
CA PHE A 9 -1.56 -3.44 -10.18
C PHE A 9 -2.81 -4.10 -9.63
N ASP A 10 -2.63 -5.16 -8.84
CA ASP A 10 -3.72 -5.77 -8.09
C ASP A 10 -3.97 -4.96 -6.81
N TYR A 11 -2.92 -4.82 -6.00
CA TYR A 11 -2.96 -4.05 -4.76
C TYR A 11 -1.58 -3.52 -4.37
N VAL A 12 -1.59 -2.54 -3.47
CA VAL A 12 -0.41 -2.06 -2.74
C VAL A 12 -0.78 -1.98 -1.27
N THR A 13 0.01 -2.62 -0.41
CA THR A 13 -0.24 -2.67 1.04
C THR A 13 0.99 -2.20 1.81
N ASP A 14 0.78 -1.28 2.74
CA ASP A 14 1.77 -0.84 3.72
C ASP A 14 1.47 -1.51 5.08
N PHE A 15 2.49 -1.95 5.79
CA PHE A 15 2.36 -2.66 7.05
C PHE A 15 3.11 -1.94 8.18
N SER A 16 2.50 -1.96 9.37
CA SER A 16 3.08 -1.41 10.59
C SER A 16 2.84 -2.36 11.77
N TYR A 17 3.69 -2.28 12.79
CA TYR A 17 3.50 -3.03 14.04
C TYR A 17 2.45 -2.34 14.92
N GLN A 18 1.44 -3.09 15.35
CA GLN A 18 0.31 -2.62 16.14
C GLN A 18 0.23 -3.38 17.44
N GLY A 19 0.00 -2.68 18.56
CA GLY A 19 0.01 -3.27 19.90
C GLY A 19 1.16 -2.75 20.75
N LEU A 20 1.39 -3.36 21.91
CA LEU A 20 2.41 -2.93 22.87
C LEU A 20 3.49 -3.99 23.04
N ALA A 21 4.75 -3.56 22.89
CA ALA A 21 5.94 -4.37 23.17
C ALA A 21 5.86 -5.77 22.53
N GLN A 22 5.88 -6.82 23.34
CA GLN A 22 5.84 -8.20 22.88
C GLN A 22 4.54 -8.61 22.20
N ASP A 23 3.46 -7.85 22.41
CA ASP A 23 2.13 -8.12 21.84
C ASP A 23 1.92 -7.34 20.53
N ALA A 24 2.99 -6.78 19.96
CA ALA A 24 2.93 -6.05 18.70
C ALA A 24 2.89 -7.00 17.50
N GLU A 25 1.83 -6.92 16.70
CA GLU A 25 1.64 -7.73 15.49
C GLU A 25 1.76 -6.88 14.23
N LEU A 26 2.21 -7.49 13.13
CA LEU A 26 2.28 -6.82 11.84
C LEU A 26 0.88 -6.75 11.25
N CYS A 27 0.36 -5.54 11.05
CA CYS A 27 -0.98 -5.29 10.51
C CYS A 27 -0.91 -4.40 9.28
N LYS A 28 -1.95 -4.47 8.44
CA LYS A 28 -2.11 -3.54 7.31
C LYS A 28 -2.39 -2.15 7.86
N GLU A 29 -1.46 -1.23 7.65
CA GLU A 29 -1.66 0.20 7.97
C GLU A 29 -2.49 0.85 6.86
N LEU A 30 -2.07 0.63 5.61
CA LEU A 30 -2.73 1.13 4.40
C LEU A 30 -2.91 -0.02 3.42
N ASP A 31 -4.08 -0.11 2.80
CA ASP A 31 -4.36 -1.11 1.77
C ASP A 31 -5.09 -0.45 0.60
N PHE A 32 -4.43 -0.39 -0.55
CA PHE A 32 -4.98 0.13 -1.80
C PHE A 32 -5.26 -1.05 -2.74
N ASN A 33 -6.47 -1.60 -2.69
CA ASN A 33 -6.91 -2.66 -3.62
C ASN A 33 -7.49 -2.04 -4.89
N PHE A 34 -6.80 -2.22 -6.02
CA PHE A 34 -7.19 -1.66 -7.32
C PHE A 34 -8.16 -2.56 -8.09
N LEU A 35 -8.25 -3.85 -7.76
CA LEU A 35 -9.17 -4.79 -8.39
C LEU A 35 -10.62 -4.50 -8.01
N ASP A 36 -10.85 -4.31 -6.71
CA ASP A 36 -12.20 -4.09 -6.16
C ASP A 36 -12.49 -2.60 -5.89
N GLY A 37 -11.47 -1.74 -5.97
CA GLY A 37 -11.60 -0.31 -5.67
C GLY A 37 -11.81 0.00 -4.19
N GLU A 38 -11.50 -0.96 -3.32
CA GLU A 38 -11.59 -0.82 -1.87
C GLU A 38 -10.26 -0.35 -1.30
N HIS A 39 -10.32 0.70 -0.48
CA HIS A 39 -9.13 1.31 0.10
C HIS A 39 -9.35 1.46 1.61
N THR A 40 -8.37 1.09 2.42
CA THR A 40 -8.51 1.13 3.88
C THR A 40 -7.29 1.75 4.55
N MET A 41 -7.52 2.42 5.67
CA MET A 41 -6.50 2.90 6.59
C MET A 41 -6.83 2.39 7.99
N LEU A 42 -5.85 1.81 8.67
CA LEU A 42 -6.02 1.29 10.01
C LEU A 42 -6.50 2.39 10.97
N GLY A 43 -7.45 2.04 11.84
CA GLY A 43 -8.07 2.99 12.78
C GLY A 43 -9.11 3.94 12.17
N TRP A 44 -9.10 4.15 10.85
CA TRP A 44 -10.11 4.95 10.14
C TRP A 44 -11.15 4.11 9.40
N GLY A 45 -10.74 2.93 8.90
CA GLY A 45 -11.57 2.03 8.10
C GLY A 45 -11.53 2.36 6.60
N PRO A 46 -12.61 2.03 5.86
CA PRO A 46 -12.69 2.26 4.42
C PRO A 46 -12.64 3.75 4.05
N LEU A 47 -11.89 4.07 3.01
CA LEU A 47 -11.72 5.43 2.48
C LEU A 47 -12.57 5.63 1.22
N ARG A 48 -13.06 6.85 1.02
CA ARG A 48 -13.63 7.21 -0.29
C ARG A 48 -12.49 7.37 -1.30
N LEU A 49 -12.80 7.16 -2.58
CA LEU A 49 -11.80 7.21 -3.65
C LEU A 49 -11.02 8.54 -3.70
N ALA A 50 -11.65 9.68 -3.39
CA ALA A 50 -10.95 10.96 -3.35
C ALA A 50 -9.89 11.01 -2.24
N GLU A 51 -10.25 10.56 -1.03
CA GLU A 51 -9.34 10.48 0.13
C GLU A 51 -8.22 9.49 -0.13
N ALA A 52 -8.55 8.33 -0.71
CA ALA A 52 -7.57 7.31 -1.07
C ALA A 52 -6.56 7.81 -2.11
N ARG A 53 -6.98 8.62 -3.09
CA ARG A 53 -6.07 9.22 -4.08
C ARG A 53 -5.11 10.22 -3.45
N GLU A 54 -5.63 11.13 -2.64
CA GLU A 54 -4.81 12.11 -1.93
C GLU A 54 -3.79 11.42 -1.00
N LEU A 55 -4.24 10.39 -0.27
CA LEU A 55 -3.38 9.60 0.61
C LEU A 55 -2.33 8.80 -0.18
N PHE A 56 -2.73 8.18 -1.30
CA PHE A 56 -1.81 7.43 -2.17
C PHE A 56 -0.73 8.34 -2.74
N ASP A 57 -1.06 9.58 -3.13
CA ASP A 57 -0.09 10.56 -3.64
C ASP A 57 0.98 10.92 -2.61
N ILE A 58 0.60 11.08 -1.35
CA ILE A 58 1.52 11.35 -0.25
C ILE A 58 2.36 10.10 0.04
N TRP A 59 1.71 8.95 0.19
CA TRP A 59 2.36 7.68 0.49
C TRP A 59 3.39 7.31 -0.58
N GLN A 60 3.05 7.40 -1.87
CA GLN A 60 3.95 7.02 -2.96
C GLN A 60 5.19 7.93 -3.01
N SER A 61 5.02 9.22 -2.74
CA SER A 61 6.13 10.17 -2.70
C SER A 61 7.11 9.80 -1.58
N ASN A 62 6.60 9.47 -0.40
CA ASN A 62 7.41 9.03 0.74
C ASN A 62 8.09 7.69 0.47
N PHE A 63 7.35 6.71 -0.09
CA PHE A 63 7.89 5.40 -0.44
C PHE A 63 9.05 5.50 -1.43
N ILE A 64 8.89 6.27 -2.51
CA ILE A 64 9.96 6.50 -3.49
C ILE A 64 11.18 7.18 -2.85
N ALA A 65 10.97 8.13 -1.93
CA ALA A 65 12.07 8.76 -1.21
C ALA A 65 12.84 7.75 -0.35
N CYS A 66 12.14 6.90 0.41
CA CYS A 66 12.74 5.81 1.18
C CYS A 66 13.50 4.81 0.29
N CYS A 67 12.94 4.44 -0.88
CA CYS A 67 13.65 3.60 -1.85
C CYS A 67 14.95 4.24 -2.34
N ARG A 68 14.96 5.55 -2.62
CA ARG A 68 16.17 6.28 -3.04
C ARG A 68 17.23 6.39 -1.95
N LEU A 69 16.81 6.29 -0.68
CA LEU A 69 17.69 6.24 0.48
C LEU A 69 18.13 4.81 0.83
N GLU A 70 17.81 3.82 -0.02
CA GLU A 70 18.16 2.41 0.18
C GLU A 70 17.63 1.84 1.51
N CYS A 71 16.47 2.33 1.99
CA CYS A 71 15.86 1.86 3.23
C CYS A 71 15.29 0.43 3.15
N PHE A 72 15.22 -0.15 1.94
CA PHE A 72 14.56 -1.43 1.70
C PHE A 72 15.46 -2.41 0.96
N SER A 73 15.47 -3.66 1.43
CA SER A 73 15.88 -4.81 0.63
C SER A 73 14.67 -5.28 -0.20
N VAL A 74 14.84 -5.41 -1.52
CA VAL A 74 13.74 -5.72 -2.45
C VAL A 74 13.81 -7.16 -2.93
N THR A 75 12.67 -7.84 -2.90
CA THR A 75 12.48 -9.17 -3.47
C THR A 75 11.36 -9.12 -4.50
N VAL A 76 11.56 -9.79 -5.64
CA VAL A 76 10.53 -9.99 -6.67
C VAL A 76 10.29 -11.49 -6.79
N ALA A 77 9.03 -11.90 -6.67
CA ALA A 77 8.60 -13.26 -6.90
C ALA A 77 7.58 -13.26 -8.04
N GLY A 78 7.75 -14.19 -8.97
CA GLY A 78 6.75 -14.54 -9.98
C GLY A 78 6.55 -16.05 -9.96
N ASP A 79 5.46 -16.52 -10.56
CA ASP A 79 5.23 -17.94 -10.82
C ASP A 79 6.18 -18.50 -11.90
#